data_AF-A0AAE3EI86-F1
#
_entry.id   AF-A0AAE3EI86-F1
#
_cell.length_a   1.000
_cell.length_b   1.000
_cell.length_c   1.000
_cell.angle_alpha   90.00
_cell.angle_beta   90.00
_cell.angle_gamma   90.00
#
_symmetry.space_group_name_H-M   'P 1'
#
loop_
_entity.id
_entity.type
_entity.pdbx_description
1 polymer ?
#
loop_
_entity_poly.entity_id
_entity_poly.type
_entity_poly.pdbx_seq_one_letter_code
_entity_poly.pdbx_strand_id
1 'polypeptide(L)' 'MKKMDHEGYVIMKQLVSDVQGAPYPNVIENELYRIWYEHAQQVAIKCLEYIDKNFPKDKDQDNLPKF' A
#
# COMPACT_ATOMS: atom_id res chain seq x y z
N MET A 1 13.59 -18.55 -3.00
CA MET A 1 12.76 -17.33 -2.91
C MET A 1 11.77 -17.52 -1.76
N LYS A 2 11.77 -16.63 -0.76
CA LYS A 2 10.80 -16.71 0.35
C LYS A 2 9.41 -16.46 -0.21
N LYS A 3 8.40 -17.21 0.24
CA LYS A 3 7.00 -16.98 -0.16
C LYS A 3 6.34 -16.03 0.84
N MET A 4 5.45 -15.16 0.35
CA MET A 4 4.60 -14.31 1.17
C MET A 4 3.71 -15.17 2.08
N ASP A 5 3.61 -14.80 3.35
CA ASP A 5 2.78 -15.50 4.33
C ASP A 5 1.38 -14.86 4.42
N HIS A 6 0.57 -15.33 5.37
CA HIS A 6 -0.80 -14.86 5.54
C HIS A 6 -0.87 -13.37 5.90
N GLU A 7 0.06 -12.87 6.69
CA GLU A 7 0.13 -11.45 7.07
C GLU A 7 0.32 -10.58 5.82
N GLY A 8 1.28 -10.95 4.97
CA GLY A 8 1.51 -10.25 3.70
C GLY A 8 0.29 -10.29 2.77
N TYR A 9 -0.41 -11.43 2.69
CA TYR A 9 -1.64 -11.56 1.89
C TYR A 9 -2.76 -10.62 2.37
N VAL A 10 -2.98 -10.51 3.68
CA VAL A 10 -3.99 -9.62 4.26
C VAL A 10 -3.66 -8.15 3.98
N ILE A 11 -2.40 -7.76 4.20
CA ILE A 11 -1.91 -6.40 3.96
C ILE A 11 -2.08 -6.02 2.48
N MET A 12 -1.71 -6.91 1.55
CA MET A 12 -1.85 -6.68 0.11
C MET A 12 -3.32 -6.56 -0.33
N LYS A 13 -4.20 -7.42 0.21
CA LYS A 13 -5.63 -7.37 -0.10
C LYS A 13 -6.27 -6.06 0.36
N GLN A 14 -5.87 -5.56 1.53
CA GLN A 14 -6.34 -4.27 2.04
C GLN A 14 -5.91 -3.13 1.10
N LEU A 15 -4.63 -3.09 0.70
CA LEU A 15 -4.13 -2.04 -0.21
C LEU A 15 -4.89 -2.02 -1.53
N VAL A 16 -5.10 -3.18 -2.15
CA VAL A 16 -5.84 -3.28 -3.41
C VAL A 16 -7.28 -2.80 -3.24
N SER A 17 -7.94 -3.17 -2.14
CA SER A 17 -9.30 -2.73 -1.83
C SER A 17 -9.37 -1.21 -1.67
N ASP A 18 -8.40 -0.60 -0.97
CA ASP A 18 -8.35 0.84 -0.74
C ASP A 18 -8.12 1.60 -2.04
N VAL A 19 -7.21 1.12 -2.91
CA VAL A 19 -6.97 1.71 -4.23
C VAL A 19 -8.18 1.54 -5.15
N GLN A 20 -8.85 0.39 -5.14
CA GLN A 20 -10.07 0.18 -5.93
C GLN A 20 -11.24 1.05 -5.47
N GLY A 21 -11.31 1.33 -4.17
CA GLY A 21 -12.28 2.25 -3.58
C GLY A 21 -11.95 3.73 -3.77
N ALA A 22 -10.89 4.06 -4.53
CA ALA A 22 -10.41 5.43 -4.69
C ALA A 22 -11.52 6.35 -5.23
N PRO A 23 -11.96 7.35 -4.45
CA PRO A 23 -12.89 8.33 -4.94
C PRO A 23 -12.21 9.23 -5.97
N TYR A 24 -12.91 9.57 -7.06
CA TYR A 24 -12.34 10.47 -8.05
C TYR A 24 -12.11 11.86 -7.42
N PRO A 25 -10.93 12.48 -7.62
CA PRO A 25 -10.67 13.81 -7.08
C PRO A 25 -11.74 14.80 -7.55
N ASN A 26 -12.30 15.59 -6.63
CA ASN A 26 -13.38 16.57 -6.85
C ASN A 26 -14.81 16.00 -7.05
N VAL A 27 -15.03 14.68 -6.94
CA VAL A 27 -16.39 14.09 -7.00
C VAL A 27 -16.99 13.88 -5.61
N ILE A 28 -16.15 13.75 -4.58
CA ILE A 28 -16.59 13.61 -3.19
C ILE A 28 -16.16 14.86 -2.41
N GLU A 29 -16.92 15.22 -1.37
CA GLU A 29 -16.52 16.24 -0.39
C GLU A 29 -15.07 16.03 0.06
N ASN A 30 -14.34 17.14 0.19
CA ASN A 30 -12.89 17.16 0.43
C ASN A 30 -12.50 16.35 1.69
N GLU A 31 -13.37 16.34 2.71
CA GLU A 31 -13.16 15.59 3.94
C GLU A 31 -13.15 14.07 3.73
N LEU A 32 -14.08 13.52 2.94
CA LEU A 32 -14.14 12.08 2.68
C LEU A 32 -12.98 11.62 1.81
N TYR A 33 -12.57 12.44 0.82
CA TYR A 33 -11.35 12.17 0.05
C TYR A 33 -10.12 12.16 0.96
N ARG A 34 -10.02 13.10 1.90
CA ARG A 34 -8.94 13.15 2.88
C ARG A 34 -8.90 11.91 3.77
N ILE A 35 -10.05 11.48 4.30
CA ILE A 35 -10.15 10.27 5.13
C ILE A 35 -9.71 9.03 4.35
N TRP A 36 -10.16 8.89 3.09
CA TRP A 36 -9.73 7.80 2.22
C TRP A 36 -8.22 7.84 1.98
N TYR A 37 -7.67 9.02 1.65
CA TYR A 37 -6.25 9.20 1.37
C TYR A 37 -5.38 8.84 2.58
N GLU A 38 -5.76 9.31 3.77
CA GLU A 38 -5.08 8.96 5.03
C GLU A 38 -5.09 7.44 5.26
N HIS A 39 -6.22 6.76 4.99
CA HIS A 39 -6.31 5.31 5.13
C HIS A 39 -5.41 4.55 4.14
N ALA A 40 -5.50 4.90 2.85
CA ALA A 40 -4.72 4.27 1.80
C ALA A 40 -3.21 4.46 2.03
N GLN A 41 -2.80 5.65 2.47
CA GLN A 41 -1.40 5.94 2.81
C GLN A 41 -0.90 5.08 3.97
N GLN A 42 -1.68 4.94 5.05
CA GLN A 42 -1.31 4.10 6.20
C GLN A 42 -1.13 2.64 5.82
N VAL A 43 -2.00 2.10 4.95
CA VAL A 43 -1.92 0.71 4.49
C VAL A 43 -0.72 0.51 3.57
N ALA A 44 -0.43 1.46 2.67
CA ALA A 44 0.76 1.42 1.82
C ALA A 44 2.06 1.43 2.63
N ILE A 45 2.15 2.23 3.71
CA ILE A 45 3.31 2.22 4.61
C ILE A 45 3.50 0.84 5.24
N LYS A 46 2.43 0.23 5.76
CA LYS A 46 2.49 -1.12 6.35
C LYS A 46 2.93 -2.18 5.33
N CYS A 47 2.49 -2.09 4.09
CA CYS A 47 2.98 -2.95 3.00
C CYS A 47 4.50 -2.83 2.85
N LEU A 48 5.02 -1.60 2.77
CA LEU A 48 6.44 -1.35 2.58
C LEU A 48 7.26 -1.84 3.77
N GLU A 49 6.81 -1.59 5.00
CA GLU A 49 7.46 -2.09 6.22
C GLU A 49 7.52 -3.63 6.25
N TYR A 50 6.43 -4.30 5.84
CA TYR A 50 6.39 -5.76 5.75
C TYR A 50 7.39 -6.28 4.71
N ILE A 51 7.43 -5.66 3.51
CA ILE A 51 8.36 -6.03 2.45
C ILE A 51 9.81 -5.86 2.92
N ASP A 52 10.13 -4.69 3.48
CA ASP A 52 11.46 -4.36 3.99
C ASP A 52 11.96 -5.35 5.03
N LYS A 53 11.08 -5.75 5.96
CA LYS A 53 11.39 -6.72 7.02
C LYS A 53 11.57 -8.14 6.46
N ASN A 54 10.78 -8.54 5.47
CA ASN A 54 10.68 -9.94 5.07
C ASN A 54 11.48 -10.30 3.81
N PHE A 55 11.78 -9.33 2.96
CA PHE A 55 12.43 -9.48 1.65
C PHE A 55 13.64 -8.52 1.48
N PRO A 56 14.58 -8.46 2.44
CA PRO A 56 15.64 -7.44 2.45
C PRO A 56 16.64 -7.54 1.28
N LYS A 57 16.72 -8.70 0.60
CA LYS A 57 17.64 -8.93 -0.53
C LYS A 57 17.12 -8.39 -1.86
N ASP A 58 15.83 -8.07 -1.94
CA ASP A 58 15.22 -7.52 -3.16
C ASP A 58 15.45 -5.99 -3.27
N LYS A 59 15.87 -5.34 -2.16
CA LYS A 59 16.20 -3.90 -2.12
C LYS A 59 17.32 -3.49 -3.08
N ASP A 60 18.29 -4.38 -3.32
CA ASP A 60 19.44 -4.08 -4.20
C ASP A 60 19.06 -4.11 -5.70
N GLN A 61 17.83 -4.55 -6.04
CA GLN A 61 17.30 -4.59 -7.41
C GLN A 61 16.11 -3.66 -7.64
N ASP A 62 15.73 -2.85 -6.64
CA ASP A 62 14.56 -1.98 -6.73
C ASP A 62 14.80 -0.80 -7.68
N ASN A 63 14.36 -0.96 -8.93
CA ASN A 63 14.06 0.14 -9.84
C ASN A 63 12.72 0.79 -9.47
N LEU A 64 12.55 1.17 -8.20
CA LEU A 64 11.36 1.91 -7.79
C LEU A 64 11.37 3.30 -8.46
N PRO A 65 10.23 3.77 -8.99
CA PRO A 65 10.11 5.13 -9.48
C PRO A 65 10.51 6.11 -8.37
N LYS A 66 11.47 7.00 -8.67
CA LYS A 66 11.73 8.16 -7.82
C LYS A 66 10.60 9.15 -8.10
N PHE A 67 9.71 9.32 -7.13
CA PHE A 67 8.65 10.34 -7.17
C PHE A 67 9.23 11.73 -6.88
#